data_AF-A0A8I0BQW2-F1
#
_entry.id   AF-A0A8I0BQW2-F1
#
_cell.length_a   1.000
_cell.length_b   1.000
_cell.length_c   1.000
_cell.angle_alpha   90.00
_cell.angle_beta   90.00
_cell.angle_gamma   90.00
#
_symmetry.space_group_name_H-M   'P 1'
#
loop_
_entity.id
_entity.type
_entity.pdbx_description
1 polymer ?
#
loop_
_entity_poly.entity_id
_entity_poly.type
_entity_poly.pdbx_seq_one_letter_code
_entity_poly.pdbx_strand_id
1 'polypeptide(L)'
;MNAETEHESGQFDVAKLGLAIIVMIAGIGGFYIYADQSLLLRVIGLLVMLSIAVVLVYKTTLGQSFWHFAQGSRIELKKIVWPTKKETTQTTLIVMVMVLFVGILLWMFDGLLMWGIGLVTG
;
A
#
# COMPACT_ATOMS: atom_id res chain seq x y z
N MET A 1 -39.26 11.66 -14.38
CA MET A 1 -38.22 12.16 -15.30
C MET A 1 -36.88 11.96 -14.61
N ASN A 2 -35.88 11.40 -15.31
CA ASN A 2 -34.49 11.12 -14.87
C ASN A 2 -34.15 9.66 -14.54
N ALA A 3 -34.48 8.73 -15.46
CA ALA A 3 -33.89 7.38 -15.48
C ALA A 3 -32.78 7.25 -16.56
N GLU A 4 -32.45 8.33 -17.27
CA GLU A 4 -31.53 8.30 -18.43
C GLU A 4 -30.12 8.87 -18.15
N THR A 5 -29.85 9.41 -16.94
CA THR A 5 -28.59 10.12 -16.65
C THR A 5 -27.47 9.27 -16.03
N GLU A 6 -27.72 8.01 -15.64
CA GLU A 6 -26.67 7.14 -15.07
C GLU A 6 -25.85 6.42 -16.15
N HIS A 7 -26.47 5.98 -17.26
CA HIS A 7 -25.80 5.18 -18.29
C HIS A 7 -24.82 5.98 -19.17
N GLU A 8 -25.06 7.27 -19.43
CA GLU A 8 -24.12 8.08 -20.22
C GLU A 8 -22.81 8.35 -19.46
N SER A 9 -22.89 8.70 -18.17
CA SER A 9 -21.71 9.13 -17.41
C SER A 9 -20.63 8.04 -17.28
N GLY A 10 -21.03 6.78 -17.08
CA GLY A 10 -20.11 5.64 -17.00
C GLY A 10 -19.47 5.30 -18.35
N GLN A 11 -20.22 5.37 -19.45
CA GLN A 11 -19.70 5.06 -20.78
C GLN A 11 -18.67 6.10 -21.24
N PHE A 12 -18.94 7.40 -20.99
CA PHE A 12 -18.00 8.48 -21.29
C PHE A 12 -16.72 8.39 -20.44
N ASP A 13 -16.80 7.91 -19.20
CA ASP A 13 -15.63 7.75 -18.34
C ASP A 13 -14.76 6.55 -18.73
N VAL A 14 -15.36 5.43 -19.11
CA VAL A 14 -14.61 4.29 -19.69
C VAL A 14 -13.92 4.70 -20.99
N ALA A 15 -14.58 5.50 -21.83
CA ALA A 15 -13.97 6.04 -23.04
C ALA A 15 -12.76 6.94 -22.76
N LYS A 16 -12.84 7.85 -21.76
CA LYS A 16 -11.70 8.69 -21.34
C LYS A 16 -10.54 7.86 -20.80
N LEU A 17 -10.83 6.80 -20.03
CA LEU A 17 -9.80 5.88 -19.54
C LEU A 17 -9.13 5.10 -20.68
N GLY A 18 -9.91 4.58 -21.62
CA GLY A 18 -9.39 3.95 -22.84
C GLY A 18 -8.51 4.91 -23.64
N LEU A 19 -8.95 6.16 -23.81
CA LEU A 19 -8.15 7.21 -24.46
C LEU A 19 -6.84 7.48 -23.72
N ALA A 20 -6.86 7.56 -22.39
CA ALA A 20 -5.64 7.77 -21.59
C ALA A 20 -4.62 6.64 -21.77
N ILE A 21 -5.08 5.39 -21.84
CA ILE A 21 -4.22 4.23 -22.12
C ILE A 21 -3.61 4.33 -23.53
N ILE A 22 -4.42 4.69 -24.54
CA ILE A 22 -3.94 4.88 -25.91
C ILE A 22 -2.89 5.98 -25.97
N VAL A 23 -3.12 7.13 -25.33
CA VAL A 23 -2.15 8.23 -25.24
C VAL A 23 -0.84 7.77 -24.59
N MET A 24 -0.93 6.94 -23.56
CA MET A 24 0.26 6.41 -22.88
C MET A 24 1.05 5.43 -23.75
N ILE A 25 0.37 4.51 -24.43
CA ILE A 25 1.00 3.60 -25.39
C ILE A 25 1.62 4.38 -26.54
N ALA A 26 0.96 5.42 -27.05
CA ALA A 26 1.49 6.28 -28.10
C ALA A 26 2.73 7.05 -27.62
N GLY A 27 2.75 7.54 -26.38
CA GLY A 27 3.92 8.20 -25.79
C GLY A 27 5.13 7.26 -25.65
N ILE A 28 4.90 6.03 -25.18
CA ILE A 28 5.92 4.99 -25.07
C ILE A 28 6.40 4.56 -26.47
N GLY A 29 5.48 4.30 -27.39
CA GLY A 29 5.80 3.93 -28.78
C GLY A 29 6.58 5.03 -29.50
N GLY A 30 6.19 6.30 -29.32
CA GLY A 30 6.93 7.45 -29.83
C GLY A 30 8.36 7.50 -29.28
N PHE A 31 8.57 7.22 -28.00
CA PHE A 31 9.92 7.16 -27.41
C PHE A 31 10.81 6.11 -28.10
N TYR A 32 10.27 4.94 -28.49
CA TYR A 32 11.02 3.90 -29.19
C TYR A 32 11.19 4.17 -30.69
N ILE A 33 10.19 4.74 -31.37
CA ILE A 33 10.28 5.01 -32.82
C ILE A 33 11.28 6.12 -33.11
N TYR A 34 11.34 7.16 -32.29
CA TYR A 34 12.30 8.26 -32.48
C TYR A 34 13.71 7.91 -31.99
N ALA A 35 14.09 6.62 -32.03
CA ALA A 35 15.33 6.00 -31.54
C ALA A 35 16.65 6.59 -32.10
N ASP A 36 16.58 7.39 -33.16
CA ASP A 36 17.74 8.06 -33.75
C ASP A 36 17.86 9.56 -33.38
N GLN A 37 16.84 10.14 -32.72
CA GLN A 37 16.83 11.57 -32.34
C GLN A 37 17.50 11.83 -30.98
N SER A 38 17.79 13.10 -30.67
CA SER A 38 18.38 13.48 -29.38
C SER A 38 17.51 13.04 -28.19
N LEU A 39 18.18 12.58 -27.13
CA LEU A 39 17.52 12.04 -25.92
C LEU A 39 16.57 13.07 -25.28
N LEU A 40 16.95 14.35 -25.29
CA LEU A 40 16.15 15.45 -24.76
C LEU A 40 14.76 15.53 -25.39
N LEU A 41 14.66 15.46 -26.72
CA LEU A 41 13.38 15.58 -27.42
C LEU A 41 12.45 14.42 -27.09
N ARG A 42 12.97 13.20 -26.94
CA ARG A 42 12.17 12.03 -26.58
C ARG A 42 11.62 12.11 -25.16
N VAL A 43 12.46 12.49 -24.21
CA VAL A 43 12.05 12.59 -22.80
C VAL A 43 11.01 13.69 -22.65
N ILE A 44 11.19 14.84 -23.30
CA ILE A 44 10.18 15.91 -23.29
C ILE A 44 8.87 15.42 -23.91
N GLY A 45 8.91 14.77 -25.07
CA GLY A 45 7.70 14.22 -25.72
C GLY A 45 6.97 13.20 -24.84
N LEU A 46 7.71 12.30 -24.19
CA LEU A 46 7.17 11.31 -23.27
C LEU A 46 6.56 11.97 -22.02
N LEU A 47 7.23 12.97 -21.44
CA LEU A 47 6.70 13.72 -20.31
C LEU A 47 5.41 14.45 -20.67
N VAL A 48 5.32 15.06 -21.87
CA VAL A 48 4.10 15.71 -22.34
C VAL A 48 2.95 14.70 -22.47
N MET A 49 3.18 13.55 -23.13
CA MET A 49 2.16 12.51 -23.28
C MET A 49 1.74 11.92 -21.93
N LEU A 50 2.68 11.70 -21.02
CA LEU A 50 2.40 11.25 -19.66
C LEU A 50 1.53 12.27 -18.91
N SER A 51 1.87 13.56 -19.02
CA SER A 51 1.10 14.64 -18.38
C SER A 51 -0.35 14.66 -18.87
N ILE A 52 -0.56 14.52 -20.18
CA ILE A 52 -1.90 14.48 -20.78
C ILE A 52 -2.68 13.26 -20.26
N ALA A 53 -2.06 12.08 -20.24
CA ALA A 53 -2.70 10.87 -19.75
C ALA A 53 -3.10 10.98 -18.27
N VAL A 54 -2.23 11.55 -17.43
CA VAL A 54 -2.54 11.80 -16.01
C VAL A 54 -3.72 12.75 -15.85
N VAL A 55 -3.78 13.84 -16.63
CA VAL A 55 -4.91 14.78 -16.60
C VAL A 55 -6.22 14.11 -17.03
N LEU A 56 -6.19 13.26 -18.05
CA LEU A 56 -7.36 12.49 -18.50
C LEU A 56 -7.89 11.58 -17.40
N VAL A 57 -7.01 10.82 -16.74
CA VAL A 57 -7.39 9.92 -15.62
C VAL A 57 -7.91 10.70 -14.42
N TYR A 58 -7.30 11.85 -14.09
CA TYR A 58 -7.75 12.69 -12.98
C TYR A 58 -9.16 13.27 -13.21
N LYS A 59 -9.55 13.53 -14.46
CA LYS A 59 -10.89 14.02 -14.78
C LYS A 59 -11.98 12.93 -14.77
N THR A 60 -11.63 11.66 -14.72
CA THR A 60 -12.56 10.54 -14.61
C THR A 60 -13.07 10.39 -13.17
N THR A 61 -14.30 9.88 -12.99
CA THR A 61 -14.87 9.50 -11.67
C THR A 61 -13.91 8.65 -10.84
N LEU A 62 -13.27 7.62 -11.43
CA LEU A 62 -12.27 6.77 -10.75
C LEU A 62 -11.11 7.59 -10.16
N GLY A 63 -10.58 8.56 -10.91
CA GLY A 63 -9.46 9.40 -10.48
C GLY A 63 -9.83 10.33 -9.33
N GLN A 64 -11.03 10.94 -9.40
CA GLN A 64 -11.53 11.81 -8.33
C GLN A 64 -11.87 11.03 -7.06
N SER A 65 -12.51 9.85 -7.19
CA SER A 65 -12.80 8.97 -6.04
C SER A 65 -11.52 8.51 -5.36
N PHE A 66 -10.48 8.13 -6.11
CA PHE A 66 -9.18 7.78 -5.55
C PHE A 66 -8.55 8.97 -4.81
N TRP A 67 -8.62 10.18 -5.38
CA TRP A 67 -8.10 11.38 -4.74
C TRP A 67 -8.81 11.70 -3.42
N HIS A 68 -10.14 11.63 -3.41
CA HIS A 68 -10.94 11.80 -2.20
C HIS A 68 -10.65 10.71 -1.15
N PHE A 69 -10.50 9.46 -1.58
CA PHE A 69 -10.11 8.36 -0.70
C PHE A 69 -8.73 8.62 -0.08
N ALA A 70 -7.73 8.99 -0.87
CA ALA A 70 -6.38 9.30 -0.38
C ALA A 70 -6.38 10.46 0.64
N GLN A 71 -7.20 11.49 0.41
CA GLN A 71 -7.40 12.56 1.38
C GLN A 71 -8.09 12.06 2.66
N GLY A 72 -9.14 11.25 2.52
CA GLY A 72 -9.86 10.63 3.64
C GLY A 72 -8.96 9.76 4.50
N SER A 73 -8.17 8.86 3.88
CA SER A 73 -7.21 8.01 4.58
C SER A 73 -6.19 8.82 5.36
N ARG A 74 -5.69 9.95 4.82
CA ARG A 74 -4.78 10.84 5.57
C ARG A 74 -5.42 11.43 6.83
N ILE A 75 -6.71 11.72 6.80
CA ILE A 75 -7.45 12.22 7.96
C ILE A 75 -7.66 11.10 8.98
N GLU A 76 -7.94 9.88 8.54
CA GLU A 76 -8.10 8.71 9.41
C GLU A 76 -6.79 8.27 10.06
N LEU A 77 -5.68 8.34 9.34
CA LEU A 77 -4.34 8.08 9.91
C LEU A 77 -4.02 9.03 11.08
N LYS A 78 -4.54 10.28 11.05
CA LYS A 78 -4.40 11.22 12.17
C LYS A 78 -5.28 10.86 13.37
N LYS A 79 -6.34 10.07 13.17
CA LYS A 79 -7.18 9.54 14.25
C LYS A 79 -6.55 8.33 14.94
N ILE A 80 -5.47 7.77 14.38
CA ILE A 80 -4.71 6.70 15.04
C ILE A 80 -3.98 7.33 16.22
N VAL A 81 -4.54 7.11 17.41
CA VAL A 81 -3.86 7.40 18.67
C VAL A 81 -2.77 6.36 18.83
N TRP A 82 -1.57 6.69 18.37
CA TRP A 82 -0.41 5.85 18.63
C TRP A 82 -0.14 5.80 20.13
N PRO A 83 0.09 4.59 20.68
CA PRO A 83 0.36 4.44 22.10
C PRO A 83 1.58 5.26 22.49
N THR A 84 1.54 5.82 23.69
CA THR A 84 2.68 6.59 24.19
C THR A 84 3.89 5.67 24.40
N LYS A 85 5.11 6.23 24.35
CA LYS A 85 6.34 5.44 24.62
C LYS A 85 6.27 4.73 25.98
N LYS A 86 5.58 5.33 26.96
CA LYS A 86 5.40 4.78 28.31
C LYS A 86 4.52 3.52 28.29
N GLU A 87 3.36 3.57 27.64
CA GLU A 87 2.44 2.42 27.51
C GLU A 87 3.07 1.26 26.76
N THR A 88 3.80 1.57 25.68
CA THR A 88 4.51 0.56 24.87
C THR A 88 5.60 -0.12 25.70
N THR A 89 6.38 0.66 26.46
CA THR A 89 7.47 0.13 27.29
C THR A 89 6.92 -0.68 28.46
N GLN A 90 5.85 -0.20 29.11
CA GLN A 90 5.20 -0.91 30.21
C GLN A 90 4.64 -2.26 29.76
N THR A 91 3.93 -2.29 28.63
CA THR A 91 3.39 -3.54 28.09
C THR A 91 4.51 -4.51 27.72
N THR A 92 5.59 -4.02 27.09
CA THR A 92 6.76 -4.85 26.75
C THR A 92 7.44 -5.42 27.99
N LEU A 93 7.59 -4.61 29.04
CA LEU A 93 8.19 -5.04 30.30
C LEU A 93 7.33 -6.11 31.00
N ILE A 94 6.01 -5.93 31.03
CA ILE A 94 5.08 -6.92 31.58
C ILE A 94 5.21 -8.25 30.84
N VAL A 95 5.22 -8.23 29.50
CA VAL A 95 5.39 -9.44 28.68
C VAL A 95 6.76 -10.08 28.93
N MET A 96 7.83 -9.28 29.02
CA MET A 96 9.18 -9.78 29.28
C MET A 96 9.27 -10.49 30.64
N VAL A 97 8.68 -9.92 31.69
CA VAL A 97 8.62 -10.54 33.02
C VAL A 97 7.81 -11.84 32.99
N MET A 98 6.66 -11.85 32.30
CA MET A 98 5.83 -13.04 32.15
C MET A 98 6.60 -14.17 31.45
N VAL A 99 7.27 -13.89 30.33
CA VAL A 99 8.04 -14.88 29.58
C VAL A 99 9.23 -15.40 30.40
N LEU A 100 9.93 -14.53 31.13
CA LEU A 100 11.03 -14.93 32.02
C LEU A 100 10.53 -15.87 33.13
N PHE A 101 9.40 -15.54 33.76
CA PHE A 101 8.81 -16.35 34.82
C PHE A 101 8.42 -17.75 34.31
N VAL A 102 7.71 -17.82 33.18
CA VAL A 102 7.33 -19.10 32.56
C VAL A 102 8.58 -19.88 32.13
N GLY A 103 9.58 -19.21 31.55
CA GLY A 103 10.84 -19.83 31.13
C GLY A 103 11.60 -20.47 32.30
N ILE A 104 11.67 -19.79 33.45
CA ILE A 104 12.30 -20.33 34.68
C ILE A 104 11.51 -21.53 35.20
N LEU A 105 10.18 -21.47 35.22
CA LEU A 105 9.36 -22.59 35.66
C LEU A 105 9.57 -23.83 34.78
N LEU A 106 9.51 -23.66 33.45
CA LEU A 106 9.75 -24.76 32.51
C LEU A 106 11.15 -25.33 32.67
N TRP A 107 12.17 -24.48 32.77
CA TRP A 107 13.55 -24.92 33.00
C TRP A 107 13.70 -25.74 34.29
N MET A 108 13.01 -25.34 35.37
CA MET A 108 13.01 -26.08 36.63
C MET A 108 12.32 -27.44 36.51
N PHE A 109 11.18 -27.51 35.83
CA PHE A 109 10.48 -28.77 35.58
C PHE A 109 11.30 -29.71 34.68
N ASP A 110 11.89 -29.19 33.61
CA ASP A 110 12.74 -29.96 32.71
C ASP A 110 13.96 -30.55 33.46
N GLY A 111 14.59 -29.76 34.34
CA GLY A 111 15.68 -30.22 35.21
C GLY A 111 15.24 -31.30 36.19
N LEU A 112 14.05 -31.15 36.81
CA LEU A 112 13.50 -32.13 37.75
C LEU A 112 13.15 -33.45 37.03
N LEU A 113 12.55 -33.37 35.84
CA LEU A 113 12.25 -34.54 35.01
C LEU A 113 13.52 -35.25 34.56
N MET A 114 14.55 -34.51 34.14
CA MET A 114 15.84 -35.08 33.75
C MET A 114 16.51 -35.81 34.92
N TRP A 115 16.48 -35.22 36.13
CA TRP A 115 16.96 -35.87 37.34
C TRP A 115 16.16 -37.14 37.67
N GLY A 116 14.84 -37.08 37.59
CA GLY A 116 13.96 -38.23 37.84
C GLY A 116 14.17 -39.38 36.86
N ILE A 117 14.32 -39.09 35.56
CA ILE A 117 14.63 -40.11 34.55
C ILE A 117 16.00 -40.73 34.78
N GLY A 118 16.99 -39.92 35.17
CA GLY A 118 18.33 -40.41 35.53
C GLY A 118 18.34 -41.39 36.70
N LEU A 119 17.46 -41.21 37.69
CA LEU A 119 17.30 -42.16 38.80
C LEU A 119 16.62 -43.48 38.39
N VAL A 120 15.76 -43.46 37.38
CA VAL A 120 15.02 -44.64 36.91
C VAL A 120 15.81 -45.43 35.86
N THR A 121 16.61 -44.74 35.05
CA THR A 121 17.40 -45.34 33.95
C THR A 121 18.84 -45.65 34.38
N GLY A 122 19.27 -45.15 35.54
CA GLY A 122 20.55 -45.44 36.19
C GLY A 122 20.48 -46.69 37.06
#